data_AF-A0A8T2HEF5-F1
#
_entry.id   AF-A0A8T2HEF5-F1
#
_cell.length_a   1.000
_cell.length_b   1.000
_cell.length_c   1.000
_cell.angle_alpha   90.00
_cell.angle_beta   90.00
_cell.angle_gamma   90.00
#
_symmetry.space_group_name_H-M   'P 1'
#
loop_
_entity.id
_entity.type
_entity.pdbx_description
1 polymer ?
#
loop_
_entity_poly.entity_id
_entity_poly.type
_entity_poly.pdbx_seq_one_letter_code
_entity_poly.pdbx_strand_id
1 'polypeptide(L)'
;MAFTLGGRARRLVSATSIHQNGCLHKLQQIGSDRFQLGEAKAIRLLPRRTNMVQELGIREEFMDPNRETETSYDFLDEMRHRFLKFKRQKYLPEIEKFQALAIAQSPKVMVIGCADSRVCPSYVLGFQPGEAFTIRNVANLVTPVQNGPTETNSALEFAVTTLQVENIIVMGHSNCGGIAALMSHQNHQGQHSSLVERWVMNGKAAKLRTQLASSHLSFDEQCRNCEKVTNSKHLFILRSLIPEADLCVCVCVFFFLCWGRNL
;
A
#
# COMPACT_ATOMS: atom_id res chain seq x y z
N MET A 1 18.49 50.91 0.55
CA MET A 1 18.32 51.02 -0.92
C MET A 1 19.15 49.89 -1.53
N ALA A 2 18.62 48.73 -1.91
CA ALA A 2 17.57 48.35 -2.88
C ALA A 2 18.12 48.10 -4.31
N PHE A 3 17.75 46.91 -4.84
CA PHE A 3 17.74 46.40 -6.25
C PHE A 3 19.03 45.77 -6.84
N THR A 4 19.16 44.42 -6.93
CA THR A 4 18.73 43.42 -7.98
C THR A 4 19.76 43.21 -9.11
N LEU A 5 19.99 42.07 -9.80
CA LEU A 5 19.33 40.76 -9.98
C LEU A 5 20.26 39.78 -10.78
N GLY A 6 19.97 38.46 -10.71
CA GLY A 6 20.23 37.44 -11.77
C GLY A 6 21.13 36.27 -11.32
N GLY A 7 20.77 34.98 -11.35
CA GLY A 7 19.70 34.18 -11.95
C GLY A 7 20.34 32.85 -12.41
N ARG A 8 19.97 31.65 -11.92
CA ARG A 8 18.91 30.78 -12.45
C ARG A 8 18.78 29.52 -11.56
N ALA A 9 17.58 29.27 -11.02
CA ALA A 9 17.16 27.96 -10.51
C ALA A 9 16.21 27.29 -11.52
N ARG A 10 16.35 25.97 -11.69
CA ARG A 10 15.57 25.15 -12.64
C ARG A 10 14.16 24.86 -12.10
N ARG A 11 13.19 24.84 -13.03
CA ARG A 11 11.74 24.62 -12.86
C ARG A 11 11.41 23.28 -12.15
N LEU A 12 10.55 23.34 -11.14
CA LEU A 12 9.61 22.27 -10.78
C LEU A 12 8.24 22.56 -11.41
N VAL A 13 7.57 21.51 -11.89
CA VAL A 13 6.27 21.59 -12.58
C VAL A 13 5.12 21.64 -11.57
N SER A 14 4.29 22.67 -11.76
CA SER A 14 3.01 23.07 -11.16
C SER A 14 2.10 22.00 -10.53
N ALA A 15 1.69 22.27 -9.28
CA ALA A 15 0.43 21.81 -8.68
C ALA A 15 -0.71 22.77 -9.09
N THR A 16 -1.81 22.24 -9.61
CA THR A 16 -3.02 23.02 -9.94
C THR A 16 -4.02 23.00 -8.78
N SER A 17 -4.31 24.17 -8.21
CA SER A 17 -5.43 24.43 -7.31
C SER A 17 -6.61 24.98 -8.11
N ILE A 18 -7.80 24.41 -7.96
CA ILE A 18 -9.05 24.95 -8.48
C ILE A 18 -10.01 25.05 -7.30
N HIS A 19 -10.33 26.28 -6.92
CA HIS A 19 -11.35 26.63 -5.92
C HIS A 19 -12.70 26.76 -6.63
N GLN A 20 -13.71 25.98 -6.24
CA GLN A 20 -15.10 26.34 -6.49
C GLN A 20 -15.97 25.94 -5.28
N ASN A 21 -16.67 26.94 -4.75
CA ASN A 21 -17.61 26.86 -3.65
C ASN A 21 -18.97 26.32 -4.11
N GLY A 22 -19.64 25.58 -3.22
CA GLY A 22 -21.09 25.48 -3.20
C GLY A 22 -21.67 24.11 -3.59
N CYS A 23 -21.93 23.26 -2.59
CA CYS A 23 -23.23 22.58 -2.37
C CYS A 23 -23.13 21.68 -1.12
N LEU A 24 -23.09 22.29 0.08
CA LEU A 24 -23.31 21.59 1.35
C LEU A 24 -24.80 21.64 1.66
N HIS A 25 -25.44 20.48 1.83
CA HIS A 25 -26.56 20.18 2.75
C HIS A 25 -27.35 18.96 2.26
N LYS A 26 -26.76 17.75 2.38
CA LYS A 26 -27.56 16.51 2.52
C LYS A 26 -26.82 15.25 3.00
N LEU A 27 -25.52 15.30 3.30
CA LEU A 27 -24.76 14.12 3.73
C LEU A 27 -24.35 14.11 5.22
N GLN A 28 -24.67 15.16 5.97
CA GLN A 28 -24.33 15.27 7.41
C GLN A 28 -25.09 14.31 8.34
N GLN A 29 -26.12 13.59 7.88
CA GLN A 29 -26.91 12.70 8.76
C GLN A 29 -26.56 11.21 8.69
N ILE A 30 -25.62 10.78 7.84
CA ILE A 30 -25.27 9.34 7.74
C ILE A 30 -23.91 9.03 8.41
N GLY A 31 -23.07 10.05 8.69
CA GLY A 31 -21.69 9.86 9.17
C GLY A 31 -21.43 10.05 10.66
N SER A 32 -22.38 10.56 11.47
CA SER A 32 -22.06 11.00 12.84
C SER A 32 -22.18 9.93 13.93
N ASP A 33 -22.92 8.84 13.71
CA ASP A 33 -23.24 7.86 14.76
C ASP A 33 -22.52 6.51 14.63
N ARG A 34 -21.53 6.40 13.73
CA ARG A 34 -20.73 5.19 13.58
C ARG A 34 -19.27 5.58 13.72
N PHE A 35 -18.57 4.95 14.67
CA PHE A 35 -17.14 5.09 14.96
C PHE A 35 -16.73 6.21 15.92
N GLN A 36 -17.10 6.07 17.21
CA GLN A 36 -16.28 6.61 18.29
C GLN A 36 -15.27 5.54 18.73
N LEU A 37 -14.04 5.61 18.19
CA LEU A 37 -12.87 5.02 18.82
C LEU A 37 -12.13 6.17 19.52
N GLY A 38 -11.98 6.04 20.84
CA GLY A 38 -11.46 7.09 21.74
C GLY A 38 -10.02 7.52 21.44
N GLU A 39 -9.62 8.60 22.12
CA GLU A 39 -8.41 9.40 21.91
C GLU A 39 -7.16 8.59 21.47
N ALA A 40 -6.69 8.89 20.27
CA ALA A 40 -5.54 8.27 19.65
C ALA A 40 -4.21 8.84 20.19
N LYS A 41 -3.48 7.99 20.93
CA LYS A 41 -2.02 8.03 21.10
C LYS A 41 -1.54 6.58 21.18
N ALA A 42 -0.56 6.22 20.34
CA ALA A 42 0.19 4.95 20.32
C ALA A 42 -0.59 3.72 20.86
N ILE A 43 -1.21 2.94 19.97
CA ILE A 43 -1.99 1.76 20.39
C ILE A 43 -1.07 0.79 21.10
N ARG A 44 -1.30 0.57 22.40
CA ARG A 44 -0.60 -0.46 23.17
C ARG A 44 -1.02 -1.83 22.65
N LEU A 45 -0.07 -2.58 22.07
CA LEU A 45 -0.21 -4.00 21.84
C LEU A 45 -0.29 -4.67 23.21
N LEU A 46 -1.35 -5.45 23.45
CA LEU A 46 -1.54 -6.11 24.75
C LEU A 46 -0.31 -6.98 25.06
N PRO A 47 0.27 -6.87 26.27
CA PRO A 47 1.36 -7.74 26.66
C PRO A 47 0.86 -9.18 26.69
N ARG A 48 1.31 -10.01 25.75
CA ARG A 48 1.20 -11.46 25.92
C ARG A 48 2.09 -11.85 27.10
N ARG A 49 1.55 -12.68 28.00
CA ARG A 49 2.26 -13.28 29.14
C ARG A 49 3.67 -13.68 28.69
N THR A 50 4.67 -13.06 29.31
CA THR A 50 6.07 -13.42 29.17
C THR A 50 6.28 -14.83 29.67
N ASN A 51 6.44 -15.76 28.73
CA ASN A 51 7.21 -17.00 28.84
C ASN A 51 7.61 -17.41 27.41
N MET A 52 8.35 -16.55 26.72
CA MET A 52 8.79 -16.80 25.33
C MET A 52 10.30 -17.07 25.24
N VAL A 53 10.89 -17.63 26.31
CA VAL A 53 12.31 -17.99 26.37
C VAL A 53 12.53 -19.51 26.44
N GLN A 54 11.49 -20.36 26.34
CA GLN A 54 11.70 -21.80 26.58
C GLN A 54 11.03 -22.80 25.64
N GLU A 55 10.43 -22.38 24.53
CA GLU A 55 9.90 -23.32 23.52
C GLU A 55 10.28 -22.90 22.09
N LEU A 56 11.57 -22.91 21.81
CA LEU A 56 12.04 -23.36 20.50
C LEU A 56 12.86 -24.60 20.80
N GLY A 57 12.16 -25.74 20.89
CA GLY A 57 12.76 -27.05 21.09
C GLY A 57 13.77 -27.32 19.98
N ILE A 58 15.05 -27.08 20.27
CA ILE A 58 16.16 -27.68 19.54
C ILE A 58 16.13 -29.15 19.96
N ARG A 59 15.34 -29.96 19.26
CA ARG A 59 15.56 -31.40 19.24
C ARG A 59 16.67 -31.62 18.21
N GLU A 60 17.82 -32.10 18.68
CA GLU A 60 18.78 -32.76 17.79
C GLU A 60 18.09 -34.02 17.26
N GLU A 61 17.52 -33.95 16.07
CA GLU A 61 17.03 -35.14 15.39
C GLU A 61 18.25 -35.99 15.02
N PHE A 62 18.34 -37.18 15.62
CA PHE A 62 19.30 -38.21 15.27
C PHE A 62 19.18 -38.53 13.77
N MET A 63 20.24 -38.23 13.03
CA MET A 63 20.31 -38.45 11.58
C MET A 63 20.48 -39.95 11.30
N ASP A 64 19.54 -40.54 10.56
CA ASP A 64 19.64 -41.92 10.04
C ASP A 64 20.74 -41.99 8.96
N PRO A 65 21.80 -42.79 9.13
CA PRO A 65 22.94 -42.82 8.22
C PRO A 65 22.66 -43.50 6.86
N ASN A 66 21.47 -44.08 6.63
CA ASN A 66 21.18 -44.85 5.41
C ASN A 66 20.14 -44.22 4.46
N ARG A 67 19.78 -42.94 4.63
CA ARG A 67 18.86 -42.28 3.69
C ARG A 67 19.64 -41.70 2.50
N GLU A 68 19.52 -42.35 1.34
CA GLU A 68 20.01 -41.85 0.06
C GLU A 68 19.54 -40.39 -0.15
N THR A 69 20.49 -39.46 -0.19
CA THR A 69 20.22 -38.02 -0.24
C THR A 69 19.93 -37.58 -1.66
N GLU A 70 18.71 -37.79 -2.14
CA GLU A 70 18.15 -36.84 -3.10
C GLU A 70 18.10 -35.49 -2.39
N THR A 71 18.82 -34.50 -2.93
CA THR A 71 18.94 -33.14 -2.38
C THR A 71 17.60 -32.41 -2.49
N SER A 72 16.65 -32.80 -1.64
CA SER A 72 15.41 -32.08 -1.42
C SER A 72 15.76 -30.78 -0.73
N TYR A 73 15.73 -29.68 -1.49
CA TYR A 73 15.76 -28.34 -0.93
C TYR A 73 14.61 -28.19 0.07
N ASP A 74 14.91 -28.26 1.36
CA ASP A 74 13.90 -28.02 2.38
C ASP A 74 13.64 -26.51 2.48
N PHE A 75 12.60 -26.06 1.77
CA PHE A 75 12.11 -24.70 1.77
C PHE A 75 11.81 -24.18 3.19
N LEU A 76 11.30 -25.04 4.09
CA LEU A 76 11.01 -24.63 5.46
C LEU A 76 12.30 -24.35 6.23
N ASP A 77 13.33 -25.15 6.01
CA ASP A 77 14.66 -24.92 6.55
C ASP A 77 15.29 -23.62 6.03
N GLU A 78 15.08 -23.31 4.76
CA GLU A 78 15.52 -22.04 4.19
C GLU A 78 14.80 -20.84 4.87
N MET A 79 13.49 -20.92 5.05
CA MET A 79 12.71 -19.88 5.74
C MET A 79 13.15 -19.73 7.20
N ARG A 80 13.41 -20.84 7.89
CA ARG A 80 13.98 -20.86 9.24
C ARG A 80 15.33 -20.15 9.26
N HIS A 81 16.22 -20.47 8.33
CA HIS A 81 17.53 -19.83 8.23
C HIS A 81 17.42 -18.32 7.99
N ARG A 82 16.52 -17.88 7.10
CA ARG A 82 16.25 -16.46 6.83
C ARG A 82 15.74 -15.73 8.08
N PHE A 83 14.82 -16.33 8.84
CA PHE A 83 14.33 -15.76 10.09
C PHE A 83 15.44 -15.65 11.15
N LEU A 84 16.23 -16.71 11.33
CA LEU A 84 17.37 -16.68 12.27
C LEU A 84 18.41 -15.64 11.88
N LYS A 85 18.65 -15.44 10.57
CA LYS A 85 19.51 -14.37 10.07
C LYS A 85 18.95 -12.99 10.41
N PHE A 86 17.66 -12.74 10.18
CA PHE A 86 16.99 -11.51 10.61
C PHE A 86 17.16 -11.28 12.13
N LYS A 87 16.92 -12.32 12.94
CA LYS A 87 17.05 -12.22 14.39
C LYS A 87 18.47 -11.78 14.79
N ARG A 88 19.50 -12.42 14.25
CA ARG A 88 20.91 -12.11 14.56
C ARG A 88 21.37 -10.76 14.04
N GLN A 89 20.98 -10.39 12.82
CA GLN A 89 21.56 -9.25 12.11
C GLN A 89 20.75 -7.95 12.23
N LYS A 90 19.48 -8.02 12.61
CA LYS A 90 18.58 -6.86 12.67
C LYS A 90 17.89 -6.74 14.03
N TYR A 91 17.27 -7.81 14.51
CA TYR A 91 16.52 -7.77 15.78
C TYR A 91 17.42 -7.56 17.00
N LEU A 92 18.44 -8.41 17.20
CA LEU A 92 19.31 -8.34 18.38
C LEU A 92 20.11 -7.04 18.47
N PRO A 93 20.68 -6.48 17.37
CA PRO A 93 21.37 -5.19 17.43
C PRO A 93 20.46 -3.98 17.70
N GLU A 94 19.16 -4.08 17.44
CA GLU A 94 18.16 -3.02 17.66
C GLU A 94 17.10 -3.45 18.71
N ILE A 95 17.50 -4.25 19.70
CA ILE A 95 16.54 -4.92 20.60
C ILE A 95 15.66 -3.94 21.37
N GLU A 96 16.18 -2.79 21.80
CA GLU A 96 15.43 -1.76 22.51
C GLU A 96 14.33 -1.17 21.62
N LYS A 97 14.63 -0.94 20.34
CA LYS A 97 13.64 -0.46 19.35
C LYS A 97 12.54 -1.48 19.15
N PHE A 98 12.88 -2.77 18.99
CA PHE A 98 11.86 -3.81 18.83
C PHE A 98 11.04 -4.04 20.12
N GLN A 99 11.62 -3.87 21.30
CA GLN A 99 10.89 -3.89 22.56
C GLN A 99 9.89 -2.74 22.65
N ALA A 100 10.29 -1.53 22.24
CA ALA A 100 9.38 -0.38 22.16
C ALA A 100 8.24 -0.64 21.15
N LEU A 101 8.56 -1.18 19.97
CA LEU A 101 7.57 -1.54 18.95
C LEU A 101 6.62 -2.66 19.40
N ALA A 102 7.09 -3.57 20.26
CA ALA A 102 6.25 -4.61 20.85
C ALA A 102 5.24 -4.05 21.84
N ILE A 103 5.49 -2.86 22.41
CA ILE A 103 4.54 -2.16 23.28
C ILE A 103 3.54 -1.38 22.43
N ALA A 104 3.98 -0.61 21.44
CA ALA A 104 3.07 0.20 20.62
C ALA A 104 3.65 0.55 19.24
N GLN A 105 2.76 0.86 18.30
CA GLN A 105 3.10 1.44 17.01
C GLN A 105 2.55 2.86 16.86
N SER A 106 3.28 3.71 16.14
CA SER A 106 2.82 5.05 15.74
C SER A 106 3.45 5.43 14.39
N PRO A 107 3.09 4.70 13.31
CA PRO A 107 3.59 5.01 11.98
C PRO A 107 3.08 6.38 11.52
N LYS A 108 3.92 7.13 10.81
CA LYS A 108 3.56 8.45 10.26
C LYS A 108 3.07 8.39 8.82
N VAL A 109 3.27 7.25 8.16
CA VAL A 109 2.94 7.04 6.76
C VAL A 109 2.06 5.80 6.63
N MET A 110 1.00 5.88 5.83
CA MET A 110 0.32 4.72 5.27
C MET A 110 0.77 4.50 3.84
N VAL A 111 0.99 3.25 3.45
CA VAL A 111 1.27 2.88 2.05
C VAL A 111 0.22 1.90 1.53
N ILE A 112 -0.41 2.25 0.42
CA ILE A 112 -1.28 1.38 -0.38
C ILE A 112 -0.46 0.93 -1.59
N GLY A 113 0.04 -0.30 -1.55
CA GLY A 113 0.92 -0.85 -2.59
C GLY A 113 0.32 -2.03 -3.34
N CYS A 114 0.98 -2.47 -4.41
CA CYS A 114 0.58 -3.67 -5.12
C CYS A 114 1.10 -4.92 -4.40
N ALA A 115 0.35 -6.02 -4.46
CA ALA A 115 0.76 -7.34 -3.98
C ALA A 115 1.92 -7.94 -4.79
N ASP A 116 2.30 -7.33 -5.91
CA ASP A 116 3.41 -7.74 -6.78
C ASP A 116 4.74 -7.88 -6.02
N SER A 117 5.37 -9.04 -6.13
CA SER A 117 6.56 -9.42 -5.37
C SER A 117 7.78 -8.53 -5.64
N ARG A 118 7.80 -7.79 -6.75
CA ARG A 118 8.92 -6.93 -7.17
C ARG A 118 8.92 -5.57 -6.47
N VAL A 119 7.82 -5.18 -5.85
CA VAL A 119 7.59 -3.81 -5.34
C VAL A 119 7.18 -3.78 -3.87
N CYS A 120 7.90 -4.51 -3.02
CA CYS A 120 7.69 -4.44 -1.57
C CYS A 120 7.96 -3.00 -1.06
N PRO A 121 6.96 -2.28 -0.49
CA PRO A 121 7.13 -0.88 -0.12
C PRO A 121 8.27 -0.62 0.86
N SER A 122 8.44 -1.47 1.87
CA SER A 122 9.53 -1.33 2.84
C SER A 122 10.91 -1.47 2.21
N TYR A 123 11.04 -2.31 1.17
CA TYR A 123 12.29 -2.46 0.44
C TYR A 123 12.54 -1.27 -0.50
N VAL A 124 11.52 -0.88 -1.26
CA VAL A 124 11.60 0.17 -2.28
C VAL A 124 11.84 1.56 -1.67
N LEU A 125 11.16 1.88 -0.57
CA LEU A 125 11.23 3.18 0.09
C LEU A 125 12.16 3.18 1.32
N GLY A 126 12.75 2.04 1.67
CA GLY A 126 13.70 1.94 2.78
C GLY A 126 13.08 2.05 4.17
N PHE A 127 11.76 1.84 4.30
CA PHE A 127 11.09 1.91 5.61
C PHE A 127 11.64 0.88 6.60
N GLN A 128 11.89 1.36 7.80
CA GLN A 128 12.21 0.56 8.98
C GLN A 128 10.92 0.09 9.68
N PRO A 129 11.02 -0.96 10.53
CA PRO A 129 9.89 -1.39 11.35
C PRO A 129 9.31 -0.22 12.17
N GLY A 130 7.98 -0.06 12.09
CA GLY A 130 7.24 1.00 12.77
C GLY A 130 7.04 2.30 11.99
N GLU A 131 7.71 2.50 10.85
CA GLU A 131 7.61 3.78 10.10
C GLU A 131 6.37 3.86 9.20
N ALA A 132 5.94 2.74 8.62
CA ALA A 132 4.85 2.69 7.66
C ALA A 132 3.80 1.63 7.99
N PHE A 133 2.53 2.02 7.98
CA PHE A 133 1.39 1.11 7.99
C PHE A 133 1.04 0.73 6.55
N THR A 134 1.24 -0.53 6.17
CA THR A 134 1.17 -0.94 4.75
C THR A 134 0.01 -1.90 4.50
N ILE A 135 -0.80 -1.60 3.49
CA ILE A 135 -1.76 -2.53 2.89
C ILE A 135 -1.34 -2.81 1.44
N ARG A 136 -1.41 -4.08 1.02
CA ARG A 136 -1.05 -4.51 -0.34
C ARG A 136 -2.17 -5.33 -0.93
N ASN A 137 -2.64 -4.95 -2.12
CA ASN A 137 -3.68 -5.67 -2.86
C ASN A 137 -3.32 -5.75 -4.35
N VAL A 138 -4.10 -6.49 -5.15
CA VAL A 138 -3.85 -6.59 -6.60
C VAL A 138 -4.10 -5.24 -7.27
N ALA A 139 -3.11 -4.70 -7.98
CA ALA A 139 -3.14 -3.40 -8.65
C ALA A 139 -3.33 -2.18 -7.74
N ASN A 140 -2.98 -2.29 -6.45
CA ASN A 140 -2.96 -1.18 -5.48
C ASN A 140 -4.25 -0.34 -5.46
N LEU A 141 -5.40 -1.00 -5.68
CA LEU A 141 -6.68 -0.36 -5.90
C LEU A 141 -7.26 0.19 -4.59
N VAL A 142 -7.83 1.39 -4.69
CA VAL A 142 -8.67 1.98 -3.64
C VAL A 142 -10.09 2.06 -4.16
N THR A 143 -11.03 1.47 -3.43
CA THR A 143 -12.44 1.37 -3.85
C THR A 143 -13.31 2.37 -3.11
N PRO A 144 -14.36 2.94 -3.74
CA PRO A 144 -15.39 3.67 -3.02
C PRO A 144 -16.12 2.75 -2.03
N VAL A 145 -16.46 3.26 -0.84
CA VAL A 145 -17.16 2.50 0.22
C VAL A 145 -18.58 2.07 -0.18
N GLN A 146 -19.16 2.72 -1.19
CA GLN A 146 -20.48 2.40 -1.74
C GLN A 146 -20.58 0.95 -2.26
N ASN A 147 -19.44 0.33 -2.58
CA ASN A 147 -19.36 -1.06 -3.04
C ASN A 147 -19.25 -2.08 -1.88
N GLY A 148 -19.40 -1.63 -0.64
CA GLY A 148 -19.18 -2.42 0.58
C GLY A 148 -17.77 -2.24 1.16
N PRO A 149 -17.54 -2.69 2.41
CA PRO A 149 -16.23 -2.60 3.03
C PRO A 149 -15.22 -3.51 2.33
N THR A 150 -14.00 -3.00 2.13
CA THR A 150 -12.84 -3.77 1.66
C THR A 150 -11.71 -3.71 2.67
N GLU A 151 -10.78 -4.65 2.61
CA GLU A 151 -9.56 -4.64 3.43
C GLU A 151 -8.80 -3.31 3.31
N THR A 152 -8.83 -2.69 2.13
CA THR A 152 -8.17 -1.39 1.89
C THR A 152 -8.93 -0.25 2.55
N ASN A 153 -10.27 -0.26 2.53
CA ASN A 153 -11.05 0.75 3.23
C ASN A 153 -10.91 0.63 4.75
N SER A 154 -10.95 -0.59 5.29
CA SER A 154 -10.77 -0.82 6.74
C SER A 154 -9.36 -0.45 7.20
N ALA A 155 -8.33 -0.80 6.44
CA ALA A 155 -6.95 -0.39 6.73
C ALA A 155 -6.77 1.13 6.67
N LEU A 156 -7.39 1.78 5.68
CA LEU A 156 -7.38 3.24 5.53
C LEU A 156 -8.03 3.94 6.71
N GLU A 157 -9.23 3.51 7.08
CA GLU A 157 -9.95 4.04 8.24
C GLU A 157 -9.12 3.88 9.51
N PHE A 158 -8.60 2.68 9.78
CA PHE A 158 -7.75 2.44 10.94
C PHE A 158 -6.49 3.31 10.96
N ALA A 159 -5.83 3.48 9.81
CA ALA A 159 -4.64 4.30 9.69
C ALA A 159 -4.93 5.78 9.99
N VAL A 160 -6.04 6.31 9.48
CA VAL A 160 -6.39 7.73 9.62
C VAL A 160 -6.99 8.02 11.00
N THR A 161 -7.96 7.24 11.45
CA THR A 161 -8.72 7.53 12.67
C THR A 161 -8.02 7.04 13.92
N THR A 162 -7.35 5.88 13.85
CA THR A 162 -6.76 5.23 15.03
C THR A 162 -5.25 5.45 15.13
N LEU A 163 -4.52 5.27 14.03
CA LEU A 163 -3.06 5.48 14.03
C LEU A 163 -2.66 6.94 13.78
N GLN A 164 -3.58 7.78 13.27
CA GLN A 164 -3.36 9.18 12.93
C GLN A 164 -2.13 9.39 12.02
N VAL A 165 -2.04 8.59 10.95
CA VAL A 165 -0.99 8.76 9.94
C VAL A 165 -1.08 10.14 9.30
N GLU A 166 0.09 10.74 9.03
CA GLU A 166 0.19 12.09 8.47
C GLU A 166 0.29 12.08 6.95
N ASN A 167 0.67 10.95 6.35
CA ASN A 167 0.87 10.85 4.90
C ASN A 167 0.28 9.55 4.37
N ILE A 168 -0.37 9.60 3.20
CA ILE A 168 -0.85 8.42 2.49
C ILE A 168 -0.15 8.35 1.13
N ILE A 169 0.55 7.25 0.91
CA ILE A 169 1.23 6.96 -0.34
C ILE A 169 0.45 5.88 -1.08
N VAL A 170 -0.01 6.19 -2.30
CA VAL A 170 -0.50 5.18 -3.23
C VAL A 170 0.63 4.86 -4.21
N MET A 171 1.16 3.64 -4.10
CA MET A 171 2.29 3.18 -4.88
C MET A 171 1.82 2.19 -5.95
N GLY A 172 1.71 2.67 -7.18
CA GLY A 172 1.60 1.78 -8.33
C GLY A 172 2.94 1.52 -8.98
N HIS A 173 2.92 0.67 -10.02
CA HIS A 173 4.14 0.24 -10.68
C HIS A 173 3.92 -0.16 -12.13
N SER A 174 5.00 -0.20 -12.91
CA SER A 174 4.95 -0.69 -14.29
C SER A 174 4.76 -2.19 -14.40
N ASN A 175 4.22 -2.59 -15.56
CA ASN A 175 4.01 -3.97 -15.93
C ASN A 175 3.17 -4.70 -14.86
N CYS A 176 2.11 -4.02 -14.42
CA CYS A 176 1.20 -4.51 -13.39
C CYS A 176 0.24 -5.56 -13.96
N GLY A 177 0.38 -6.81 -13.50
CA GLY A 177 -0.49 -7.90 -13.95
C GLY A 177 -1.97 -7.66 -13.68
N GLY A 178 -2.32 -6.98 -12.57
CA GLY A 178 -3.71 -6.62 -12.27
C GLY A 178 -4.28 -5.56 -13.22
N ILE A 179 -3.46 -4.60 -13.66
CA ILE A 179 -3.89 -3.61 -14.67
C ILE A 179 -3.97 -4.26 -16.06
N ALA A 180 -3.05 -5.16 -16.41
CA ALA A 180 -3.14 -5.93 -17.63
C ALA A 180 -4.42 -6.79 -17.67
N ALA A 181 -4.78 -7.42 -16.55
CA ALA A 181 -6.05 -8.15 -16.41
C ALA A 181 -7.26 -7.21 -16.57
N LEU A 182 -7.24 -6.04 -15.92
CA LEU A 182 -8.28 -5.01 -16.10
C LEU A 182 -8.43 -4.63 -17.58
N MET A 183 -7.34 -4.29 -18.26
CA MET A 183 -7.38 -3.85 -19.66
C MET A 183 -7.85 -4.96 -20.60
N SER A 184 -7.44 -6.21 -20.35
CA SER A 184 -7.86 -7.39 -21.13
C SER A 184 -9.32 -7.79 -20.91
N HIS A 185 -9.90 -7.43 -19.76
CA HIS A 185 -11.25 -7.86 -19.41
C HIS A 185 -12.30 -7.39 -20.43
N GLN A 186 -12.86 -8.32 -21.19
CA GLN A 186 -13.97 -8.01 -22.09
C GLN A 186 -15.24 -7.86 -21.25
N ASN A 187 -16.09 -6.87 -21.56
CA ASN A 187 -17.32 -6.56 -20.79
C ASN A 187 -18.40 -7.68 -20.88
N HIS A 188 -18.03 -8.91 -21.23
CA HIS A 188 -18.94 -10.03 -21.37
C HIS A 188 -19.40 -10.50 -19.99
N GLN A 189 -20.71 -10.40 -19.76
CA GLN A 189 -21.39 -10.90 -18.58
C GLN A 189 -21.50 -12.43 -18.64
N GLY A 190 -20.39 -13.13 -18.44
CA GLY A 190 -20.38 -14.56 -18.18
C GLY A 190 -20.61 -14.85 -16.69
N GLN A 191 -21.35 -15.91 -16.38
CA GLN A 191 -21.64 -16.34 -15.00
C GLN A 191 -20.39 -16.85 -14.22
N HIS A 192 -19.20 -16.86 -14.84
CA HIS A 192 -17.96 -17.40 -14.29
C HIS A 192 -16.80 -16.40 -14.30
N SER A 193 -17.01 -15.19 -13.76
CA SER A 193 -15.89 -14.26 -13.54
C SER A 193 -15.07 -14.66 -12.32
N SER A 194 -13.75 -14.76 -12.50
CA SER A 194 -12.81 -15.05 -11.41
C SER A 194 -12.84 -13.95 -10.34
N LEU A 195 -12.35 -14.26 -9.14
CA LEU A 195 -12.21 -13.25 -8.07
C LEU A 195 -11.32 -12.08 -8.51
N VAL A 196 -10.26 -12.36 -9.27
CA VAL A 196 -9.35 -11.34 -9.80
C VAL A 196 -10.08 -10.43 -10.79
N GLU A 197 -10.84 -10.98 -11.73
CA GLU A 197 -11.62 -10.18 -12.68
C GLU A 197 -12.62 -9.28 -11.97
N ARG A 198 -13.38 -9.81 -11.01
CA ARG A 198 -14.31 -9.01 -10.21
C ARG A 198 -13.60 -7.91 -9.42
N TRP A 199 -12.44 -8.22 -8.85
CA TRP A 199 -11.64 -7.25 -8.09
C TRP A 199 -11.11 -6.11 -8.96
N VAL A 200 -10.45 -6.43 -10.08
CA VAL A 200 -9.80 -5.40 -10.90
C VAL A 200 -10.80 -4.46 -11.57
N MET A 201 -12.06 -4.89 -11.71
CA MET A 201 -13.14 -4.05 -12.21
C MET A 201 -13.50 -2.86 -11.32
N ASN A 202 -13.00 -2.82 -10.08
CA ASN A 202 -13.00 -1.57 -9.31
C ASN A 202 -12.22 -0.44 -10.00
N GLY A 203 -11.26 -0.78 -10.88
CA GLY A 203 -10.54 0.16 -11.74
C GLY A 203 -11.24 0.51 -13.06
N LYS A 204 -12.50 0.10 -13.29
CA LYS A 204 -13.21 0.28 -14.58
C LYS A 204 -13.19 1.74 -15.08
N ALA A 205 -13.32 2.71 -14.18
CA ALA A 205 -13.28 4.12 -14.56
C ALA A 205 -11.93 4.54 -15.18
N ALA A 206 -10.82 3.99 -14.68
CA ALA A 206 -9.49 4.22 -15.23
C ALA A 206 -9.30 3.53 -16.59
N LYS A 207 -9.79 2.30 -16.73
CA LYS A 207 -9.83 1.59 -18.00
C LYS A 207 -10.56 2.39 -19.08
N LEU A 208 -11.79 2.80 -18.81
CA LEU A 208 -12.62 3.53 -19.78
C LEU A 208 -11.93 4.84 -20.21
N ARG A 209 -11.39 5.60 -19.26
CA ARG A 209 -10.64 6.83 -19.56
C ARG A 209 -9.40 6.56 -20.42
N THR A 210 -8.71 5.47 -20.16
CA THR A 210 -7.52 5.08 -20.93
C THR A 210 -7.89 4.63 -22.34
N GLN A 211 -8.95 3.83 -22.49
CA GLN A 211 -9.44 3.41 -23.81
C GLN A 211 -9.87 4.61 -24.66
N LEU A 212 -10.53 5.61 -24.06
CA LEU A 212 -10.89 6.84 -24.76
C LEU A 212 -9.67 7.64 -25.22
N ALA A 213 -8.59 7.67 -24.43
CA ALA A 213 -7.40 8.48 -24.72
C ALA A 213 -6.34 7.75 -25.56
N SER A 214 -6.35 6.42 -25.59
CA SER A 214 -5.21 5.61 -26.06
C SER A 214 -5.62 4.34 -26.80
N SER A 215 -6.86 4.23 -27.30
CA SER A 215 -7.32 3.04 -28.05
C SER A 215 -6.48 2.71 -29.29
N HIS A 216 -5.83 3.72 -29.88
CA HIS A 216 -4.96 3.58 -31.06
C HIS A 216 -3.56 3.05 -30.74
N LEU A 217 -3.17 3.02 -29.46
CA LEU A 217 -1.85 2.56 -29.04
C LEU A 217 -1.82 1.05 -28.86
N SER A 218 -0.61 0.48 -28.80
CA SER A 218 -0.44 -0.95 -28.48
C SER A 218 -1.03 -1.30 -27.11
N PHE A 219 -1.35 -2.58 -26.91
CA PHE A 219 -1.91 -3.05 -25.63
C PHE A 219 -1.00 -2.71 -24.43
N ASP A 220 0.31 -2.84 -24.58
CA ASP A 220 1.30 -2.51 -23.55
C ASP A 220 1.30 -1.01 -23.22
N GLU A 221 1.19 -0.15 -24.23
CA GLU A 221 1.05 1.29 -24.04
C GLU A 221 -0.24 1.66 -23.34
N GLN A 222 -1.35 1.01 -23.71
CA GLN A 222 -2.61 1.16 -23.01
C GLN A 222 -2.51 0.74 -21.55
N CYS A 223 -1.83 -0.38 -21.25
CA CYS A 223 -1.59 -0.81 -19.87
C CYS A 223 -0.77 0.22 -19.10
N ARG A 224 0.35 0.71 -19.66
CA ARG A 224 1.19 1.75 -19.04
C ARG A 224 0.42 3.03 -18.73
N ASN A 225 -0.45 3.45 -19.66
CA ASN A 225 -1.29 4.62 -19.45
C ASN A 225 -2.35 4.34 -18.38
N CYS A 226 -2.97 3.16 -18.39
CA CYS A 226 -3.96 2.78 -17.38
C CYS A 226 -3.36 2.70 -15.99
N GLU A 227 -2.12 2.21 -15.84
CA GLU A 227 -1.44 2.20 -14.55
C GLU A 227 -1.32 3.61 -13.97
N LYS A 228 -0.89 4.60 -14.78
CA LYS A 228 -0.81 6.00 -14.36
C LYS A 228 -2.19 6.59 -14.06
N VAL A 229 -3.19 6.32 -14.90
CA VAL A 229 -4.55 6.84 -14.73
C VAL A 229 -5.21 6.28 -13.46
N THR A 230 -5.07 4.98 -13.20
CA THR A 230 -5.57 4.33 -11.98
C THR A 230 -4.96 4.97 -10.74
N ASN A 231 -3.64 5.15 -10.74
CA ASN A 231 -2.92 5.80 -9.65
C ASN A 231 -3.40 7.23 -9.39
N SER A 232 -3.55 8.05 -10.43
CA SER A 232 -4.08 9.41 -10.30
C SER A 232 -5.55 9.42 -9.85
N LYS A 233 -6.34 8.41 -10.19
CA LYS A 233 -7.75 8.30 -9.78
C LYS A 233 -7.92 8.04 -8.29
N HIS A 234 -6.99 7.32 -7.66
CA HIS A 234 -7.03 7.05 -6.23
C HIS A 234 -7.01 8.33 -5.39
N LEU A 235 -6.34 9.40 -5.85
CA LEU A 235 -6.35 10.69 -5.16
C LEU A 235 -7.78 11.23 -4.98
N PHE A 236 -8.62 11.12 -6.00
CA PHE A 236 -10.01 11.57 -5.93
C PHE A 236 -10.83 10.72 -4.95
N ILE A 237 -10.65 9.40 -5.00
CA ILE A 237 -11.36 8.47 -4.10
C ILE A 237 -10.94 8.75 -2.65
N LEU A 238 -9.65 8.87 -2.37
CA LEU A 238 -9.13 9.14 -1.03
C LEU A 238 -9.64 10.48 -0.48
N ARG A 239 -9.67 11.53 -1.30
CA ARG A 239 -10.26 12.83 -0.89
C ARG A 239 -11.76 12.72 -0.57
N SER A 240 -12.50 11.88 -1.27
CA SER A 240 -13.92 11.63 -0.95
C SER A 240 -14.10 10.78 0.30
N LEU A 241 -13.17 9.87 0.60
CA LEU A 241 -13.21 9.02 1.80
C LEU A 241 -12.73 9.75 3.06
N ILE A 242 -11.95 10.83 2.90
CA ILE A 242 -11.38 11.62 4.00
C ILE A 242 -11.78 13.09 3.82
N PRO A 243 -13.08 13.44 3.96
CA PRO A 243 -13.58 14.78 3.65
C PRO A 243 -13.28 15.84 4.73
N GLU A 244 -13.13 15.43 6.00
CA GLU A 244 -13.18 16.29 7.19
C GLU A 244 -12.11 15.87 8.21
N ALA A 245 -10.86 15.74 7.78
CA ALA A 245 -9.77 15.54 8.73
C ALA A 245 -9.02 16.87 8.84
N ASP A 246 -8.97 17.46 10.03
CA ASP A 246 -8.05 18.53 10.47
C ASP A 246 -6.56 18.07 10.43
N LEU A 247 -6.26 17.25 9.45
CA LEU A 247 -5.14 16.35 9.38
C LEU A 247 -4.52 16.70 8.03
N CYS A 248 -3.30 17.23 8.08
CA CYS A 248 -2.50 17.61 6.93
C CYS A 248 -2.07 16.34 6.16
N VAL A 249 -3.04 15.54 5.72
CA VAL A 249 -2.82 14.25 5.07
C VAL A 249 -2.40 14.53 3.65
N CYS A 250 -1.09 14.50 3.43
CA CYS A 250 -0.55 14.58 2.09
C CYS A 250 -0.80 13.24 1.39
N VAL A 251 -1.62 13.26 0.33
CA VAL A 251 -1.82 12.11 -0.54
C VAL A 251 -0.85 12.21 -1.71
N CYS A 252 0.13 11.32 -1.73
CA CYS A 252 1.13 11.25 -2.78
C CYS A 252 0.92 9.99 -3.61
N VAL A 253 1.01 10.14 -4.93
CA VAL A 253 0.91 9.04 -5.88
C VAL A 253 2.28 8.81 -6.47
N PHE A 254 2.82 7.61 -6.25
CA PHE A 254 4.13 7.20 -6.76
C PHE A 254 3.96 6.09 -7.79
N PHE A 255 4.70 6.20 -8.88
CA PHE A 255 4.75 5.17 -9.92
C PHE A 255 6.17 4.59 -9.97
N PHE A 256 6.31 3.35 -9.52
CA PHE A 256 7.60 2.69 -9.32
C PHE A 256 7.90 1.66 -10.42
N LEU A 257 9.18 1.32 -10.59
CA LEU A 257 9.73 0.52 -11.70
C LEU A 257 9.55 1.19 -13.07
N CYS A 258 10.52 2.00 -13.48
CA CYS A 258 11.03 1.94 -14.85
C CYS A 258 12.54 1.87 -14.68
N TRP A 259 13.05 0.70 -14.29
CA TRP A 259 14.49 0.48 -14.29
C TRP A 259 14.97 0.60 -15.74
N GLY A 260 15.53 1.76 -16.08
CA GLY A 260 16.28 1.98 -17.33
C GLY A 260 15.54 2.53 -18.55
N ARG A 261 14.33 3.10 -18.44
CA ARG A 261 13.73 3.89 -19.55
C ARG A 261 13.35 5.28 -19.05
N ASN A 262 13.92 6.30 -19.69
CA ASN A 262 13.73 7.71 -19.36
C ASN A 262 12.24 8.07 -19.27
N LEU A 263 11.88 8.77 -18.20
CA LEU A 263 10.59 9.48 -18.03
C LEU A 263 10.39 10.52 -19.13
#